data_AF-A0A8T7K0M3-F1
#
_entry.id   AF-A0A8T7K0M3-F1
#
_cell.length_a   1.000
_cell.length_b   1.000
_cell.length_c   1.000
_cell.angle_alpha   90.00
_cell.angle_beta   90.00
_cell.angle_gamma   90.00
#
_symmetry.space_group_name_H-M   'P 1'
#
loop_
_entity.id
_entity.type
_entity.pdbx_description
1 polymer ?
#
loop_
_entity_poly.entity_id
_entity_poly.type
_entity_poly.pdbx_seq_one_letter_code
_entity_poly.pdbx_strand_id
1 'polypeptide(L)'
;MLFNLIVTLLVVYELLILARVLLSWFPNIDSRNPIVQFIFDLTEPVLRPIREMLPQNMMFDFSPIIVFLIIQVLITVLRVM
;
A
#
# COMPACT_ATOMS: atom_id res chain seq x y z
N MET A 1 23.52 -3.27 -7.34
CA MET A 1 23.19 -3.82 -6.00
C MET A 1 22.19 -2.94 -5.25
N LEU A 2 22.42 -1.63 -5.14
CA LEU A 2 21.50 -0.69 -4.48
C LEU A 2 20.10 -0.61 -5.13
N PHE A 3 20.02 -0.46 -6.46
CA PHE A 3 18.74 -0.41 -7.18
C PHE A 3 17.88 -1.65 -6.93
N ASN A 4 18.49 -2.84 -6.93
CA ASN A 4 17.80 -4.09 -6.64
C ASN A 4 17.25 -4.14 -5.20
N LEU A 5 17.95 -3.57 -4.23
CA LEU A 5 17.45 -3.45 -2.87
C LEU A 5 16.20 -2.57 -2.83
N ILE A 6 16.24 -1.40 -3.48
CA ILE A 6 15.09 -0.47 -3.52
C ILE A 6 13.90 -1.14 -4.21
N VAL A 7 14.10 -1.80 -5.35
CA VAL A 7 13.06 -2.55 -6.05
C VAL A 7 12.47 -3.63 -5.14
N THR A 8 13.30 -4.35 -4.39
CA THR A 8 12.83 -5.38 -3.45
C THR A 8 11.97 -4.77 -2.35
N LEU A 9 12.39 -3.64 -1.77
CA LEU A 9 11.60 -2.94 -0.74
C LEU A 9 10.26 -2.44 -1.28
N LEU A 10 10.22 -1.93 -2.52
CA LEU A 10 8.99 -1.52 -3.18
C LEU A 10 8.03 -2.70 -3.37
N VAL A 11 8.52 -3.85 -3.84
CA VAL A 11 7.71 -5.08 -3.98
C VAL A 11 7.17 -5.55 -2.63
N VAL A 12 7.98 -5.52 -1.57
CA VAL A 12 7.52 -5.85 -0.20
C VAL A 12 6.43 -4.87 0.26
N TYR A 13 6.59 -3.59 -0.04
CA TYR A 13 5.58 -2.58 0.31
C TYR A 13 4.27 -2.78 -0.46
N GLU A 14 4.32 -3.17 -1.74
CA GLU A 14 3.11 -3.59 -2.48
C GLU A 14 2.41 -4.77 -1.81
N LEU A 15 3.16 -5.77 -1.32
CA LEU A 15 2.57 -6.89 -0.58
C LEU A 15 1.88 -6.43 0.72
N LEU A 16 2.43 -5.44 1.42
CA LEU A 16 1.78 -4.86 2.61
C LEU A 16 0.45 -4.15 2.25
N ILE A 17 0.42 -3.40 1.16
CA ILE A 17 -0.81 -2.75 0.68
C ILE A 17 -1.84 -3.81 0.27
N LEU A 18 -1.41 -4.85 -0.44
CA LEU A 18 -2.28 -5.97 -0.81
C LEU A 18 -2.84 -6.66 0.44
N ALA A 19 -1.99 -6.94 1.43
CA ALA A 19 -2.41 -7.49 2.70
C ALA A 19 -3.44 -6.58 3.39
N ARG A 20 -3.22 -5.25 3.42
CA ARG A 20 -4.18 -4.29 3.97
C ARG A 20 -5.55 -4.35 3.28
N VAL A 21 -5.57 -4.43 1.94
CA VAL A 21 -6.82 -4.55 1.17
C VAL A 21 -7.54 -5.85 1.49
N LEU A 22 -6.81 -6.97 1.59
CA LEU A 22 -7.41 -8.24 1.98
C LEU A 22 -7.96 -8.18 3.40
N LEU A 23 -7.19 -7.63 4.36
CA LEU A 23 -7.62 -7.47 5.75
C LEU A 23 -8.88 -6.60 5.87
N SER A 24 -9.04 -5.56 5.04
CA SER A 24 -10.24 -4.70 5.06
C SER A 24 -11.50 -5.38 4.52
N TRP A 25 -11.36 -6.46 3.73
CA TRP A 25 -12.50 -7.27 3.26
C TRP A 25 -13.04 -8.24 4.31
N PHE A 26 -12.26 -8.53 5.37
CA PHE A 26 -12.67 -9.42 6.44
C PHE A 26 -13.00 -8.62 7.72
N PRO A 27 -14.26 -8.18 7.91
CA PRO A 27 -14.63 -7.32 9.02
C PRO A 27 -14.49 -7.98 10.41
N ASN A 28 -14.30 -9.30 10.46
CA ASN A 28 -14.17 -10.06 11.71
C ASN A 28 -12.72 -10.18 12.20
N ILE A 29 -11.74 -9.60 11.49
CA ILE A 29 -10.34 -9.62 11.93
C ILE A 29 -10.17 -8.66 13.11
N ASP A 30 -9.52 -9.13 14.19
CA ASP A 30 -9.23 -8.28 15.35
C ASP A 30 -8.23 -7.18 14.98
N SER A 31 -8.70 -5.93 14.90
CA SER A 31 -7.87 -4.74 14.65
C SER A 31 -6.82 -4.48 15.75
N ARG A 32 -6.90 -5.17 16.89
CA ARG A 32 -5.89 -5.13 17.95
C ARG A 32 -4.76 -6.13 17.74
N ASN A 33 -4.85 -6.99 16.73
CA ASN A 33 -3.76 -7.88 16.38
C ASN A 33 -2.54 -7.03 15.98
N PRO A 34 -1.36 -7.22 16.62
CA PRO A 34 -0.17 -6.43 16.32
C PRO A 34 0.26 -6.45 14.85
N ILE A 35 0.02 -7.56 14.15
CA ILE A 35 0.33 -7.70 12.72
C ILE A 35 -0.59 -6.82 11.87
N VAL A 36 -1.88 -6.76 12.23
CA VAL A 36 -2.86 -5.91 11.55
C VAL A 36 -2.50 -4.44 11.78
N GLN A 37 -2.24 -4.03 13.02
CA GLN A 37 -1.82 -2.66 13.33
C GLN A 37 -0.55 -2.28 12.56
N PHE A 38 0.46 -3.15 12.58
CA PHE A 38 1.71 -2.94 11.86
C PHE A 38 1.49 -2.70 10.35
N ILE A 39 0.64 -3.50 9.71
CA ILE A 39 0.33 -3.33 8.28
C ILE A 39 -0.37 -1.99 8.03
N PHE A 40 -1.34 -1.62 8.85
CA PHE A 40 -2.07 -0.37 8.71
C PHE A 40 -1.14 0.84 8.96
N ASP A 41 -0.34 0.81 10.03
CA ASP A 41 0.57 1.88 10.42
C ASP A 41 1.68 2.13 9.38
N LEU A 42 2.19 1.07 8.74
CA LEU A 42 3.20 1.21 7.68
C LEU A 42 2.63 1.74 6.37
N THR A 43 1.37 1.42 6.07
CA THR A 43 0.74 1.78 4.80
C THR A 43 0.01 3.12 4.85
N GLU A 44 -0.44 3.55 6.04
CA GLU A 44 -1.23 4.78 6.22
C GLU A 44 -0.52 6.07 5.80
N PRO A 45 0.77 6.29 6.07
CA PRO A 45 1.45 7.54 5.68
C PRO A 45 1.42 7.81 4.18
N VAL A 46 1.37 6.77 3.35
CA VAL A 46 1.31 6.88 1.89
C VAL A 46 -0.13 6.85 1.38
N LEU A 47 -0.99 6.00 1.95
CA LEU A 47 -2.38 5.87 1.52
C LEU A 47 -3.24 7.08 1.93
N ARG A 48 -3.06 7.62 3.14
CA ARG A 48 -3.89 8.71 3.68
C ARG A 48 -3.87 9.96 2.81
N PRO A 49 -2.71 10.52 2.40
CA PRO A 49 -2.68 11.71 1.55
C PRO A 49 -3.42 11.48 0.21
N ILE A 50 -3.22 10.32 -0.41
CA ILE A 50 -3.88 9.98 -1.68
C ILE A 50 -5.38 9.82 -1.48
N ARG A 51 -5.81 9.19 -0.39
CA ARG A 51 -7.23 9.05 -0.02
C ARG A 51 -7.88 10.41 0.23
N GLU A 52 -7.19 11.35 0.85
CA GLU A 52 -7.70 12.70 1.11
C GLU A 52 -7.83 13.54 -0.17
N MET A 53 -7.05 13.24 -1.22
CA MET A 53 -7.17 13.86 -2.54
C MET A 53 -8.35 13.32 -3.36
N LEU A 54 -8.91 12.18 -2.95
CA LEU A 54 -10.03 11.54 -3.63
C LEU A 54 -11.39 12.08 -3.12
N PRO A 55 -12.45 11.99 -3.94
CA PRO A 55 -13.80 12.35 -3.49
C PRO A 55 -14.22 11.54 -2.26
N GLN A 56 -14.57 12.24 -1.17
CA GLN A 56 -14.92 11.61 0.12
C GLN A 56 -16.26 10.85 0.10
N ASN A 57 -17.05 10.98 -0.98
CA ASN A 57 -18.33 10.32 -1.16
C ASN A 57 -18.22 8.91 -1.77
N MET A 58 -17.01 8.36 -1.91
CA MET A 58 -16.82 7.01 -2.44
C MET A 58 -17.06 5.93 -1.39
N MET A 59 -17.79 4.89 -1.78
CA MET A 59 -18.05 3.73 -0.93
C MET A 59 -16.80 2.88 -0.67
N PHE A 60 -15.79 2.98 -1.55
CA PHE A 60 -14.57 2.18 -1.49
C PHE A 60 -13.34 3.08 -1.48
N ASP A 61 -12.31 2.63 -0.75
CA ASP A 61 -11.00 3.27 -0.74
C ASP A 61 -10.21 2.82 -2.00
N PHE A 62 -10.17 3.69 -3.00
CA PHE A 62 -9.39 3.47 -4.23
C PHE A 62 -7.92 3.92 -4.10
N SER A 63 -7.51 4.49 -2.95
CA SER A 63 -6.11 4.90 -2.73
C SER A 63 -5.09 3.76 -2.92
N PRO A 64 -5.36 2.49 -2.54
CA PRO A 64 -4.40 1.39 -2.78
C PRO A 64 -4.09 1.18 -4.25
N ILE A 65 -5.08 1.31 -5.14
CA ILE A 65 -4.89 1.14 -6.58
C ILE A 65 -3.99 2.23 -7.13
N ILE A 66 -4.18 3.49 -6.71
CA ILE A 66 -3.32 4.60 -7.12
C ILE A 66 -1.89 4.38 -6.63
N VAL A 67 -1.71 3.94 -5.38
CA VAL A 67 -0.37 3.65 -4.86
C VAL A 67 0.29 2.50 -5.61
N PHE A 68 -0.44 1.43 -5.95
CA PHE A 68 0.10 0.35 -6.77
C PHE A 68 0.62 0.85 -8.12
N LEU A 69 -0.16 1.69 -8.82
CA LEU A 69 0.27 2.25 -10.10
C LEU A 69 1.55 3.08 -9.95
N ILE A 70 1.64 3.91 -8.90
CA ILE A 70 2.84 4.71 -8.61
C ILE A 70 4.05 3.79 -8.36
N ILE A 71 3.90 2.75 -7.54
CA ILE A 71 5.00 1.84 -7.23
C ILE A 71 5.45 1.06 -8.48
N GLN A 72 4.53 0.59 -9.30
CA GLN A 72 4.88 -0.12 -10.55
C GLN A 72 5.67 0.76 -11.51
N VAL A 73 5.31 2.04 -11.63
CA VAL A 73 6.09 3.02 -12.40
C VAL A 73 7.49 3.18 -11.82
N LEU A 74 7.62 3.34 -10.50
CA LEU A 74 8.92 3.46 -9.84
C LEU A 74 9.79 2.21 -10.06
N ILE A 75 9.23 1.01 -9.90
CA ILE A 75 9.93 -0.26 -10.15
C ILE A 75 10.42 -0.33 -11.60
N THR A 76 9.57 0.03 -12.56
CA THR A 76 9.91 -0.01 -13.98
C THR A 76 11.07 0.94 -14.28
N VAL A 77 11.00 2.19 -13.80
CA VAL A 77 12.06 3.18 -13.98
C VAL A 77 13.38 2.71 -13.35
N LEU A 78 13.33 2.22 -12.11
CA LEU A 78 14.52 1.77 -11.37
C LEU A 78 15.17 0.51 -11.96
N ARG A 79 14.41 -0.31 -12.71
CA ARG A 79 14.96 -1.49 -13.40
C ARG A 79 15.61 -1.16 -14.74
N VAL A 80 15.24 -0.04 -15.35
CA VAL A 80 15.80 0.44 -16.62
C VAL A 80 17.11 1.21 -16.41
N MET A 81 17.28 1.81 -15.23
CA MET A 81 18.52 2.45 -14.78
C MET A 81 19.60 1.44 -14.39
#